data_AF-A0A378B862-F1
#
_entry.id   AF-A0A378B862-F1
#
_cell.length_a   1.000
_cell.length_b   1.000
_cell.length_c   1.000
_cell.angle_alpha   90.00
_cell.angle_beta   90.00
_cell.angle_gamma   90.00
#
_symmetry.space_group_name_H-M   'P 1'
#
loop_
_entity.id
_entity.type
_entity.pdbx_description
1 polymer ?
#
loop_
_entity_poly.entity_id
_entity_poly.type
_entity_poly.pdbx_seq_one_letter_code
_entity_poly.pdbx_strand_id
1 'polypeptide(L)' 'MSPLRYQKWLRLNEARRLMLNEHYDVTTAAYAVGYESLSHFSREYTRMFGESPKRDITELRKSAGKL' A
#
# COMPACT_ATOMS: atom_id res chain seq x y z
N MET A 1 14.78 -1.73 -14.53
CA MET A 1 14.01 -0.93 -13.56
C MET A 1 14.76 0.38 -13.36
N SER A 2 14.14 1.56 -13.47
CA SER A 2 14.85 2.83 -13.21
C SER A 2 14.87 3.15 -11.71
N PRO A 3 15.82 3.98 -11.21
CA PRO A 3 15.90 4.34 -9.79
C PRO A 3 14.57 4.84 -9.21
N LEU A 4 13.86 5.72 -9.93
CA LEU A 4 12.53 6.22 -9.53
C LEU A 4 11.47 5.12 -9.46
N ARG A 5 11.50 4.15 -10.39
CA ARG A 5 10.56 3.01 -10.35
C ARG A 5 10.86 2.10 -9.16
N TYR A 6 12.14 1.92 -8.82
CA TYR A 6 12.53 1.12 -7.66
C TYR A 6 12.13 1.80 -6.34
N GLN A 7 12.37 3.11 -6.21
CA GLN A 7 11.93 3.88 -5.04
C GLN A 7 10.41 3.79 -4.86
N LYS A 8 9.64 3.92 -5.94
CA LYS A 8 8.19 3.76 -5.92
C LYS A 8 7.77 2.36 -5.46
N TRP A 9 8.44 1.33 -5.97
CA TRP A 9 8.21 -0.05 -5.55
C TRP A 9 8.47 -0.25 -4.06
N LEU A 10 9.56 0.29 -3.52
CA LEU A 10 9.84 0.26 -2.09
C LEU A 10 8.75 0.96 -1.27
N ARG A 11 8.36 2.18 -1.66
CA ARG A 11 7.35 2.96 -0.94
C ARG A 11 5.99 2.27 -0.90
N LEU A 12 5.54 1.73 -2.03
CA LEU A 12 4.24 1.07 -2.12
C LEU A 12 4.20 -0.27 -1.36
N ASN A 13 5.30 -1.05 -1.37
CA ASN A 13 5.40 -2.26 -0.56
C ASN A 13 5.45 -1.94 0.94
N GLU A 14 6.18 -0.89 1.33
CA GLU A 14 6.23 -0.47 2.73
C GLU A 14 4.86 -0.01 3.23
N ALA A 15 4.10 0.75 2.42
CA ALA A 15 2.74 1.12 2.79
C ALA A 15 1.84 -0.10 3.01
N ARG A 16 1.96 -1.14 2.17
CA ARG A 16 1.23 -2.41 2.34
C ARG A 16 1.63 -3.12 3.63
N ARG A 17 2.92 -3.15 3.96
CA ARG A 17 3.45 -3.71 5.23
C ARG A 17 2.88 -2.96 6.44
N LEU A 18 2.93 -1.62 6.44
CA LEU A 18 2.40 -0.78 7.52
C LEU A 18 0.90 -1.00 7.72
N MET A 19 0.12 -1.02 6.64
CA MET A 19 -1.33 -1.27 6.75
C MET A 19 -1.62 -2.69 7.26
N LEU A 20 -0.86 -3.69 6.82
CA LEU A 20 -1.13 -5.08 7.19
C LEU A 20 -0.70 -5.40 8.62
N ASN A 21 0.51 -5.00 9.02
CA ASN A 21 1.17 -5.45 10.25
C ASN A 21 1.09 -4.42 11.39
N GLU A 22 1.03 -3.13 11.06
CA GLU A 22 1.01 -2.05 12.06
C GLU A 22 -0.37 -1.39 12.16
N HIS A 23 -1.37 -1.95 11.44
CA HIS A 23 -2.76 -1.50 11.45
C HIS A 23 -2.98 -0.05 11.03
N TYR A 24 -2.06 0.53 10.27
CA TYR A 24 -2.24 1.87 9.71
C TYR A 24 -3.46 1.89 8.78
N ASP A 25 -4.23 2.98 8.83
CA ASP A 25 -5.19 3.25 7.78
C ASP A 25 -4.48 3.70 6.48
N VAL A 26 -5.24 3.75 5.39
CA VAL A 26 -4.70 4.07 4.05
C VAL A 26 -4.05 5.44 4.03
N THR A 27 -4.64 6.41 4.72
CA THR A 27 -4.19 7.80 4.75
C THR A 27 -2.86 7.94 5.47
N THR A 28 -2.77 7.35 6.66
CA THR A 28 -1.56 7.36 7.49
C THR A 28 -0.42 6.63 6.79
N ALA A 29 -0.67 5.46 6.20
CA ALA A 29 0.33 4.72 5.45
C ALA A 29 0.84 5.48 4.22
N ALA A 30 -0.04 6.17 3.48
CA ALA A 30 0.36 6.97 2.32
C ALA A 30 1.32 8.10 2.71
N TYR A 31 1.00 8.84 3.78
CA TYR A 31 1.87 9.92 4.26
C TYR A 31 3.17 9.40 4.85
N ALA A 32 3.13 8.28 5.59
CA ALA A 32 4.32 7.67 6.19
C ALA A 32 5.38 7.27 5.15
N VAL A 33 4.98 6.88 3.94
CA VAL A 33 5.92 6.53 2.85
C VAL A 33 6.20 7.68 1.88
N GLY A 34 5.76 8.90 2.22
CA GLY A 34 6.11 10.13 1.52
C GLY A 34 5.25 10.46 0.30
N TYR A 35 3.99 10.03 0.25
CA TYR A 35 3.01 10.58 -0.69
C TYR A 35 2.34 11.82 -0.10
N GLU A 36 2.23 12.89 -0.89
CA GLU A 36 1.54 14.12 -0.49
C GLU A 36 0.04 14.12 -0.83
N SER A 37 -0.40 13.15 -1.63
CA SER A 37 -1.78 13.05 -2.10
C SER A 37 -2.29 11.61 -2.01
N LEU A 38 -3.35 11.42 -1.23
CA LEU A 38 -4.03 10.13 -1.08
C LEU A 38 -4.57 9.58 -2.41
N SER A 39 -5.08 10.45 -3.28
CA SER A 39 -5.58 10.07 -4.61
C SER A 39 -4.45 9.62 -5.53
N HIS A 40 -3.27 10.26 -5.45
CA HIS A 40 -2.11 9.82 -6.21
C HIS A 40 -1.61 8.46 -5.72
N PHE A 41 -1.41 8.33 -4.41
CA PHE A 41 -1.05 7.06 -3.76
C PHE A 41 -1.98 5.93 -4.19
N SER A 42 -3.30 6.12 -4.06
CA SER A 42 -4.29 5.08 -4.36
C SER A 42 -4.22 4.62 -5.81
N ARG A 43 -4.02 5.53 -6.78
CA ARG A 43 -3.88 5.16 -8.19
C ARG A 43 -2.61 4.37 -8.46
N GLU A 44 -1.48 4.75 -7.85
CA GLU A 44 -0.23 4.02 -8.03
C GLU A 44 -0.25 2.65 -7.34
N TYR A 45 -0.84 2.59 -6.14
CA TYR A 45 -1.05 1.36 -5.41
C TYR A 45 -1.89 0.37 -6.23
N THR A 46 -3.07 0.79 -6.71
CA THR A 46 -3.92 -0.07 -7.54
C THR A 46 -3.20 -0.52 -8.80
N ARG A 47 -2.40 0.34 -9.43
CA ARG A 47 -1.59 -0.05 -10.60
C ARG A 47 -0.56 -1.13 -10.28
N MET A 48 0.00 -1.13 -9.06
CA MET A 48 1.01 -2.09 -8.64
C MET A 48 0.41 -3.41 -8.13
N PHE A 49 -0.67 -3.35 -7.36
CA PHE A 49 -1.23 -4.49 -6.63
C PHE A 49 -2.57 -5.01 -7.19
N GLY A 50 -3.15 -4.33 -8.17
CA GLY A 50 -4.38 -4.74 -8.85
C GLY A 50 -5.68 -4.32 -8.15
N GLU A 51 -5.62 -3.94 -6.87
CA GLU A 51 -6.79 -3.58 -6.07
C GLU A 51 -6.55 -2.30 -5.24
N SER A 52 -7.63 -1.66 -4.82
CA SER A 52 -7.52 -0.48 -3.94
C SER A 52 -6.88 -0.85 -2.59
N PRO A 53 -6.11 0.05 -1.94
CA PRO A 53 -5.41 -0.23 -0.69
C PRO A 53 -6.31 -0.86 0.39
N LYS A 54 -7.51 -0.28 0.60
CA LYS A 54 -8.44 -0.75 1.64
C LYS A 54 -8.95 -2.18 1.37
N ARG A 55 -9.33 -2.45 0.12
CA ARG A 55 -9.85 -3.77 -0.28
C ARG A 55 -8.75 -4.82 -0.22
N ASP A 56 -7.58 -4.49 -0.73
CA ASP A 56 -6.41 -5.35 -0.72
C ASP A 56 -6.05 -5.83 0.70
N ILE A 57 -5.91 -4.90 1.65
CA ILE A 57 -5.60 -5.25 3.05
C ILE A 57 -6.74 -6.04 3.70
N THR A 58 -7.99 -5.75 3.34
CA THR A 58 -9.14 -6.53 3.82
C THR A 58 -9.07 -7.98 3.37
N GLU A 59 -8.76 -8.22 2.09
CA GLU A 59 -8.65 -9.57 1.54
C GLU A 59 -7.42 -10.32 2.06
N LEU A 60 -6.29 -9.63 2.23
CA LEU A 60 -5.08 -10.22 2.82
C LEU A 60 -5.31 -10.67 4.27
N ARG A 61 -5.98 -9.86 5.10
CA ARG A 61 -6.33 -10.23 6.48
C ARG A 61 -7.29 -11.41 6.54
N LYS A 62 -8.31 -11.43 5.67
CA LYS A 62 -9.23 -12.58 5.57
C LYS A 62 -8.50 -13.86 5.18
N SER A 63 -7.49 -13.76 4.31
CA SER A 63 -6.71 -14.91 3.85
C SER A 63 -5.79 -15.43 4.95
N ALA A 64 -5.18 -14.53 5.74
CA ALA A 64 -4.33 -14.89 6.87
C ALA A 64 -5.09 -15.56 8.02
N GLY A 65 -6.37 -15.18 8.25
CA GLY A 65 -7.22 -15.80 9.28
C GLY A 65 -7.92 -17.09 8.86
N LYS A 66 -7.67 -17.62 7.65
CA LYS A 66 -8.18 -18.91 7.15
C LYS A 66 -7.20 -20.07 7.33
N LEU A 67 -6.07 -19.83 8.00
CA LEU A 67 -5.10 -20.83 8.44
C LEU A 67 -5.28 -21.09 9.95
#